data_AF-A0A2H0QK34-F1
#
_entry.id   AF-A0A2H0QK34-F1
#
_cell.length_a   1.000
_cell.length_b   1.000
_cell.length_c   1.000
_cell.angle_alpha   90.00
_cell.angle_beta   90.00
_cell.angle_gamma   90.00
#
_symmetry.space_group_name_H-M   'P 1'
#
loop_
_entity.id
_entity.type
_entity.pdbx_description
1 polymer ?
#
loop_
_entity_poly.entity_id
_entity_poly.type
_entity_poly.pdbx_seq_one_letter_code
_entity_poly.pdbx_strand_id
1 'polypeptide(L)'
;MKLVYFDEVKYKPNEQPYYWLGAIVVTPEMVFHLENAMNTLSNECFGSQVLKKETEFHAAEIFHRKSNFKSWKDINERMNVIIRLADILDSQEGLAKIYVKMDTSKIYANTSVEDMAFMFLVEKAEKYLRAQKSPGMLVGDKENDKVSKQFAETLSHYRESGTNYQFGMELTHLIDTVHFTNSHHSRMLQLADLYVWLNQLCSRSDPSEHPASLIIEHVKNNTDILNPQKYKIWPSVAS
;
A
#
# COMPACT_ATOMS: atom_id res chain seq x y z
N MET A 1 12.18 -16.27 1.88
CA MET A 1 10.77 -15.94 2.20
C MET A 1 10.55 -14.46 2.01
N LYS A 2 9.35 -14.03 1.64
CA LYS A 2 8.97 -12.63 1.46
C LYS A 2 7.73 -12.29 2.28
N LEU A 3 7.65 -11.06 2.77
CA LEU A 3 6.49 -10.50 3.46
C LEU A 3 5.84 -9.46 2.55
N VAL A 4 4.54 -9.62 2.28
CA VAL A 4 3.78 -8.75 1.39
C VAL A 4 2.82 -7.94 2.25
N TYR A 5 3.21 -6.70 2.58
CA TYR A 5 2.38 -5.78 3.35
C TYR A 5 1.51 -4.99 2.39
N PHE A 6 0.19 -5.01 2.57
CA PHE A 6 -0.73 -4.31 1.69
C PHE A 6 -1.69 -3.42 2.46
N ASP A 7 -2.13 -2.36 1.79
CA ASP A 7 -3.11 -1.42 2.30
C ASP A 7 -3.94 -0.85 1.13
N GLU A 8 -5.04 -0.20 1.46
CA GLU A 8 -5.87 0.57 0.54
C GLU A 8 -5.87 2.05 0.88
N VAL A 9 -6.35 2.86 -0.06
CA VAL A 9 -6.66 4.26 0.24
C VAL A 9 -8.11 4.53 -0.04
N LYS A 10 -8.73 5.30 0.86
CA LYS A 10 -10.15 5.61 0.78
C LYS A 10 -10.57 6.08 -0.61
N TYR A 11 -11.52 5.35 -1.19
CA TYR A 11 -12.10 5.71 -2.46
C TYR A 11 -12.96 6.98 -2.35
N LYS A 12 -12.67 7.97 -3.19
CA LYS A 12 -13.33 9.27 -3.19
C LYS A 12 -13.56 9.76 -4.63
N PRO A 13 -14.64 9.30 -5.31
CA PRO A 13 -14.86 9.54 -6.75
C PRO A 13 -14.76 11.00 -7.18
N ASN A 14 -15.22 11.92 -6.33
CA ASN A 14 -15.23 13.36 -6.62
C ASN A 14 -13.83 14.00 -6.60
N GLU A 15 -12.88 13.39 -5.89
CA GLU A 15 -11.48 13.86 -5.80
C GLU A 15 -10.57 13.02 -6.72
N GLN A 16 -10.79 11.71 -6.78
CA GLN A 16 -10.06 10.79 -7.64
C GLN A 16 -10.95 9.58 -8.00
N PRO A 17 -11.05 9.19 -9.29
CA PRO A 17 -12.07 8.26 -9.76
C PRO A 17 -11.71 6.79 -9.60
N TYR A 18 -10.54 6.45 -9.06
CA TYR A 18 -10.00 5.09 -9.04
C TYR A 18 -9.98 4.46 -7.64
N TYR A 19 -10.39 3.22 -7.47
CA TYR A 19 -10.04 2.48 -6.26
C TYR A 19 -8.59 1.99 -6.35
N TRP A 20 -7.85 2.05 -5.25
CA TRP A 20 -6.43 1.68 -5.18
C TRP A 20 -6.18 0.72 -4.02
N LEU A 21 -5.52 -0.37 -4.34
CA LEU A 21 -4.98 -1.33 -3.39
C LEU A 21 -3.53 -1.57 -3.77
N GLY A 22 -2.61 -1.57 -2.83
CA GLY A 22 -1.21 -1.81 -3.15
C GLY A 22 -0.43 -2.41 -2.01
N ALA A 23 0.75 -2.89 -2.35
CA ALA A 23 1.59 -3.66 -1.47
C ALA A 23 3.07 -3.38 -1.69
N ILE A 24 3.82 -3.46 -0.60
CA ILE A 24 5.27 -3.55 -0.59
C ILE A 24 5.67 -4.99 -0.25
N VAL A 25 6.72 -5.48 -0.90
CA VAL A 25 7.24 -6.83 -0.73
C VAL A 25 8.68 -6.74 -0.26
N VAL A 26 8.92 -7.27 0.94
CA VAL A 26 10.19 -7.12 1.65
C VAL A 26 10.73 -8.48 2.09
N THR A 27 12.04 -8.59 2.30
CA THR A 27 12.63 -9.71 3.05
C THR A 27 12.63 -9.38 4.54
N PRO A 28 12.79 -10.37 5.43
CA PRO A 28 12.95 -10.12 6.86
C PRO A 28 14.08 -9.13 7.19
N GLU A 29 15.19 -9.19 6.45
CA GLU A 29 16.34 -8.28 6.63
C GLU A 29 15.94 -6.82 6.33
N MET A 30 15.21 -6.60 5.23
CA MET A 30 14.70 -5.26 4.87
C MET A 30 13.75 -4.70 5.93
N VAL A 31 12.94 -5.55 6.59
CA VAL A 31 12.05 -5.11 7.67
C VAL A 31 12.83 -4.44 8.79
N PHE A 32 13.95 -5.04 9.23
CA PHE A 32 14.77 -4.45 10.29
C PHE A 32 15.35 -3.08 9.88
N HIS A 33 15.82 -2.95 8.65
CA HIS A 33 16.39 -1.70 8.15
C HIS A 33 15.33 -0.60 8.05
N LEU A 34 14.19 -0.91 7.43
CA LEU A 34 13.08 0.03 7.26
C LEU A 34 12.47 0.42 8.62
N GLU A 35 12.29 -0.55 9.53
CA GLU A 35 11.75 -0.28 10.85
C GLU A 35 12.68 0.64 11.66
N ASN A 36 14.00 0.41 11.60
CA ASN A 36 14.95 1.30 12.27
C ASN A 36 14.91 2.74 11.72
N ALA A 37 14.80 2.89 10.39
CA ALA A 37 14.68 4.21 9.76
C ALA A 37 13.36 4.90 10.13
N MET A 38 12.24 4.16 10.12
CA MET A 38 10.93 4.63 10.57
C MET A 38 10.91 5.01 12.06
N ASN A 39 11.57 4.23 12.91
CA ASN A 39 11.68 4.50 14.34
C ASN A 39 12.53 5.75 14.61
N THR A 40 13.60 5.96 13.85
CA THR A 40 14.40 7.19 13.91
C THR A 40 13.52 8.41 13.59
N LEU A 41 12.78 8.37 12.47
CA LEU A 41 11.85 9.44 12.09
C LEU A 41 10.72 9.62 13.12
N SER A 42 10.16 8.54 13.65
CA SER A 42 9.14 8.57 14.71
C SER A 42 9.65 9.26 15.98
N ASN A 43 10.88 8.99 16.38
CA ASN A 43 11.47 9.64 17.55
C ASN A 43 11.68 11.14 17.33
N GLU A 44 12.09 11.54 16.13
CA GLU A 44 12.23 12.96 15.77
C GLU A 44 10.88 13.69 15.74
N CYS A 45 9.85 13.08 15.17
CA CYS A 45 8.53 13.69 15.04
C CYS A 45 7.73 13.68 16.36
N PHE A 46 7.81 12.59 17.13
CA PHE A 46 6.90 12.35 18.26
C PHE A 46 7.61 12.14 19.60
N GLY A 47 8.95 12.15 19.64
CA GLY A 47 9.73 11.85 20.84
C GLY A 47 9.62 10.40 21.30
N SER A 48 9.15 9.49 20.44
CA SER A 48 8.97 8.08 20.78
C SER A 48 9.05 7.16 19.57
N GLN A 49 9.60 5.97 19.78
CA GLN A 49 9.66 4.88 18.81
C GLN A 49 8.55 3.84 19.03
N VAL A 50 7.90 3.87 20.19
CA VAL A 50 6.90 2.87 20.60
C VAL A 50 5.76 2.85 19.60
N LEU A 51 5.39 1.68 19.11
CA LEU A 51 4.28 1.49 18.18
C LEU A 51 2.93 1.65 18.90
N LYS A 52 2.36 2.85 18.76
CA LYS A 52 1.03 3.22 19.27
C LYS A 52 0.40 4.27 18.37
N LYS A 53 -0.90 4.52 18.60
CA LYS A 53 -1.68 5.44 17.77
C LYS A 53 -1.10 6.85 17.71
N GLU A 54 -0.49 7.34 18.79
CA GLU A 54 0.07 8.70 18.88
C GLU A 54 1.38 8.88 18.09
N THR A 55 1.96 7.79 17.60
CA THR A 55 3.23 7.77 16.84
C THR A 55 3.05 7.17 15.45
N GLU A 56 1.80 7.02 15.02
CA GLU A 56 1.43 6.47 13.73
C GLU A 56 1.66 7.50 12.62
N PHE A 57 2.33 7.07 11.56
CA PHE A 57 2.38 7.79 10.31
C PHE A 57 1.25 7.30 9.40
N HIS A 58 0.35 8.20 9.03
CA HIS A 58 -0.67 7.95 8.02
C HIS A 58 -0.65 9.10 7.02
N ALA A 59 -0.33 8.80 5.76
CA ALA A 59 0.02 9.80 4.75
C ALA A 59 -1.08 10.84 4.54
N ALA A 60 -2.34 10.40 4.46
CA ALA A 60 -3.48 11.30 4.32
C ALA A 60 -3.67 12.21 5.54
N GLU A 61 -3.38 11.72 6.76
CA GLU A 61 -3.50 12.52 7.98
C GLU A 61 -2.37 13.56 8.09
N ILE A 62 -1.14 13.18 7.73
CA ILE A 62 -0.01 14.12 7.63
C ILE A 62 -0.38 15.21 6.63
N PHE A 63 -0.83 14.85 5.42
CA PHE A 63 -1.11 15.79 4.35
C PHE A 63 -2.25 16.77 4.69
N HIS A 64 -3.34 16.26 5.28
CA HIS A 64 -4.51 17.07 5.63
C HIS A 64 -4.48 17.65 7.05
N ARG A 65 -3.36 17.53 7.78
CA ARG A 65 -3.18 18.05 9.15
C ARG A 65 -4.24 17.51 10.12
N LYS A 66 -4.40 16.18 10.14
CA LYS A 66 -5.36 15.46 10.99
C LYS A 66 -4.64 14.67 12.10
N SER A 67 -5.42 14.15 13.04
CA SER A 67 -4.96 13.28 14.14
C SER A 67 -3.68 13.80 14.83
N ASN A 68 -2.57 13.05 14.77
CA ASN A 68 -1.30 13.38 15.43
C ASN A 68 -0.69 14.69 14.92
N PHE A 69 -1.11 15.17 13.74
CA PHE A 69 -0.55 16.34 13.07
C PHE A 69 -1.45 17.59 13.20
N LYS A 70 -2.53 17.56 14.00
CA LYS A 70 -3.45 18.71 14.15
C LYS A 70 -2.76 20.01 14.60
N SER A 71 -1.74 19.89 15.45
CA SER A 71 -0.95 21.00 15.99
C SER A 71 0.18 21.47 15.08
N TRP A 72 0.54 20.69 14.04
CA TRP A 72 1.64 20.98 13.13
C TRP A 72 1.19 22.01 12.08
N LYS A 73 1.41 23.30 12.39
CA LYS A 73 0.94 24.41 11.55
C LYS A 73 1.79 24.59 10.30
N ASP A 74 3.07 24.25 10.36
CA ASP A 74 3.97 24.37 9.22
C ASP A 74 3.63 23.29 8.17
N ILE A 75 3.34 23.74 6.96
CA ILE A 75 3.03 22.86 5.83
C ILE A 75 4.29 22.17 5.31
N ASN A 76 5.42 22.88 5.27
CA ASN A 76 6.69 22.37 4.76
C ASN A 76 7.25 21.29 5.69
N GLU A 77 7.12 21.47 7.00
CA GLU A 77 7.46 20.45 8.00
C GLU A 77 6.71 19.14 7.73
N ARG A 78 5.38 19.21 7.51
CA ARG A 78 4.56 18.03 7.21
C ARG A 78 4.88 17.40 5.87
N MET A 79 5.09 18.20 4.81
CA MET A 79 5.47 17.66 3.50
C MET A 79 6.85 16.98 3.57
N ASN A 80 7.78 17.55 4.34
CA ASN A 80 9.10 16.98 4.56
C ASN A 80 9.01 15.61 5.26
N VAL A 81 8.06 15.40 6.19
CA VAL A 81 7.81 14.05 6.75
C VAL A 81 7.40 13.07 5.66
N ILE A 82 6.47 13.44 4.78
CA ILE A 82 6.02 12.56 3.67
C ILE A 82 7.19 12.27 2.70
N ILE A 83 7.99 13.27 2.37
CA ILE A 83 9.19 13.13 1.52
C ILE A 83 10.19 12.16 2.16
N ARG A 84 10.49 12.32 3.46
CA ARG A 84 11.40 11.41 4.17
C ARG A 84 10.85 9.99 4.27
N LEU A 85 9.53 9.83 4.43
CA LEU A 85 8.88 8.52 4.39
C LEU A 85 9.04 7.87 3.00
N ALA A 86 8.92 8.66 1.93
CA ALA A 86 9.15 8.19 0.56
C ALA A 86 10.61 7.76 0.36
N ASP A 87 11.58 8.54 0.87
CA ASP A 87 13.00 8.18 0.82
C ASP A 87 13.30 6.89 1.59
N ILE A 88 12.67 6.71 2.77
CA ILE A 88 12.80 5.46 3.54
C ILE A 88 12.28 4.28 2.73
N LEU A 89 11.09 4.40 2.13
CA LEU A 89 10.49 3.35 1.31
C LEU A 89 11.39 2.99 0.11
N ASP A 90 12.02 3.97 -0.52
CA ASP A 90 12.88 3.76 -1.70
C ASP A 90 14.33 3.39 -1.35
N SER A 91 14.72 3.45 -0.08
CA SER A 91 16.10 3.24 0.37
C SER A 91 16.63 1.80 0.21
N GLN A 92 15.74 0.82 0.01
CA GLN A 92 16.11 -0.60 0.00
C GLN A 92 16.11 -1.16 -1.42
N GLU A 93 17.30 -1.48 -1.93
CA GLU A 93 17.44 -2.21 -3.18
C GLU A 93 16.75 -3.58 -3.08
N GLY A 94 15.87 -3.88 -4.03
CA GLY A 94 15.14 -5.15 -4.07
C GLY A 94 13.83 -5.18 -3.29
N LEU A 95 13.44 -4.08 -2.62
CA LEU A 95 12.06 -3.89 -2.19
C LEU A 95 11.17 -3.84 -3.44
N ALA A 96 10.15 -4.69 -3.47
CA ALA A 96 9.22 -4.73 -4.60
C ALA A 96 7.89 -4.05 -4.26
N LYS A 97 7.27 -3.51 -5.30
CA LYS A 97 6.10 -2.65 -5.25
C LYS A 97 5.03 -3.25 -6.17
N ILE A 98 3.82 -3.40 -5.65
CA ILE A 98 2.68 -3.98 -6.38
C ILE A 98 1.47 -3.09 -6.20
N TYR A 99 0.77 -2.73 -7.27
CA TYR A 99 -0.52 -2.04 -7.12
C TYR A 99 -1.63 -2.59 -8.03
N VAL A 100 -2.86 -2.36 -7.60
CA VAL A 100 -4.08 -2.53 -8.36
C VAL A 100 -4.81 -1.19 -8.38
N LYS A 101 -5.12 -0.71 -9.59
CA LYS A 101 -5.86 0.51 -9.86
C LYS A 101 -7.16 0.14 -10.59
N MET A 102 -8.30 0.48 -10.00
CA MET A 102 -9.61 0.14 -10.54
C MET A 102 -10.42 1.37 -10.88
N ASP A 103 -10.83 1.52 -12.13
CA ASP A 103 -11.82 2.50 -12.58
C ASP A 103 -13.22 1.97 -12.29
N THR A 104 -13.73 2.32 -11.11
CA THR A 104 -15.03 1.86 -10.60
C THR A 104 -16.20 2.38 -11.41
N SER A 105 -16.05 3.48 -12.14
CA SER A 105 -17.10 4.02 -13.02
C SER A 105 -17.46 3.07 -14.16
N LYS A 106 -16.58 2.11 -14.46
CA LYS A 106 -16.73 1.11 -15.53
C LYS A 106 -17.06 -0.29 -14.99
N ILE A 107 -17.36 -0.41 -13.70
CA ILE A 107 -17.67 -1.69 -13.05
C ILE A 107 -19.17 -1.75 -12.77
N TYR A 108 -19.77 -2.92 -13.04
CA TYR A 108 -21.18 -3.15 -12.75
C TYR A 108 -21.49 -3.01 -11.25
N ALA A 109 -22.64 -2.43 -10.91
CA ALA A 109 -23.01 -2.06 -9.55
C ALA A 109 -23.06 -3.20 -8.52
N ASN A 110 -23.16 -4.47 -8.96
CA ASN A 110 -23.26 -5.64 -8.09
C ASN A 110 -21.91 -6.36 -7.89
N THR A 111 -20.81 -5.83 -8.41
CA THR A 111 -19.47 -6.39 -8.22
C THR A 111 -18.81 -5.74 -7.01
N SER A 112 -18.33 -6.54 -6.04
CA SER A 112 -17.46 -6.00 -5.00
C SER A 112 -16.11 -5.60 -5.62
N VAL A 113 -15.82 -4.30 -5.55
CA VAL A 113 -14.57 -3.71 -6.06
C VAL A 113 -13.40 -4.18 -5.20
N GLU A 114 -13.60 -4.25 -3.90
CA GLU A 114 -12.62 -4.67 -2.90
C GLU A 114 -12.20 -6.13 -3.12
N ASP A 115 -13.16 -7.05 -3.28
CA ASP A 115 -12.87 -8.47 -3.56
C ASP A 115 -12.10 -8.63 -4.89
N MET A 116 -12.51 -7.90 -5.92
CA MET A 116 -11.85 -7.96 -7.23
C MET A 116 -10.44 -7.36 -7.17
N ALA A 117 -10.25 -6.26 -6.45
CA ALA A 117 -8.94 -5.66 -6.23
C ALA A 117 -8.02 -6.61 -5.47
N PHE A 118 -8.54 -7.22 -4.40
CA PHE A 118 -7.80 -8.18 -3.58
C PHE A 118 -7.40 -9.41 -4.40
N MET A 119 -8.32 -9.97 -5.20
CA MET A 119 -8.01 -11.05 -6.15
C MET A 119 -6.84 -10.67 -7.08
N PHE A 120 -6.92 -9.50 -7.72
CA PHE A 120 -5.84 -9.04 -8.60
C PHE A 120 -4.52 -8.84 -7.84
N LEU A 121 -4.55 -8.30 -6.62
CA LEU A 121 -3.35 -8.13 -5.81
C LEU A 121 -2.71 -9.48 -5.51
N VAL A 122 -3.50 -10.46 -5.08
CA VAL A 122 -3.06 -11.84 -4.80
C VAL A 122 -2.41 -12.46 -6.04
N GLU A 123 -3.02 -12.34 -7.21
CA GLU A 123 -2.43 -12.85 -8.46
C GLU A 123 -1.11 -12.16 -8.80
N LYS A 124 -0.99 -10.85 -8.55
CA LYS A 124 0.26 -10.11 -8.80
C LYS A 124 1.35 -10.48 -7.80
N ALA A 125 1.00 -10.64 -6.53
CA ALA A 125 1.91 -11.14 -5.50
C ALA A 125 2.39 -12.56 -5.83
N GLU A 126 1.50 -13.48 -6.16
CA GLU A 126 1.84 -14.85 -6.57
C GLU A 126 2.78 -14.86 -7.78
N LYS A 127 2.49 -14.06 -8.84
CA LYS A 127 3.39 -13.93 -10.00
C LYS A 127 4.77 -13.40 -9.63
N TYR A 128 4.84 -12.44 -8.70
CA TYR A 128 6.12 -11.93 -8.21
C TYR A 128 6.89 -13.02 -7.45
N LEU A 129 6.23 -13.69 -6.49
CA LEU A 129 6.84 -14.72 -5.64
C LEU A 129 7.34 -15.93 -6.45
N ARG A 130 6.55 -16.38 -7.44
CA ARG A 130 6.95 -17.41 -8.42
C ARG A 130 8.22 -17.02 -9.18
N ALA A 131 8.28 -15.78 -9.68
CA ALA A 131 9.45 -15.29 -10.42
C ALA A 131 10.70 -15.20 -9.53
N GLN A 132 10.51 -14.88 -8.24
CA GLN A 132 11.59 -14.88 -7.24
C GLN A 132 11.92 -16.26 -6.68
N LYS A 133 11.17 -17.31 -7.05
CA LYS A 133 11.27 -18.68 -6.51
C LYS A 133 11.31 -18.70 -4.97
N SER A 134 10.52 -17.83 -4.35
CA SER A 134 10.47 -17.69 -2.88
C SER A 134 9.02 -17.75 -2.41
N PRO A 135 8.72 -18.48 -1.33
CA PRO A 135 7.42 -18.39 -0.70
C PRO A 135 7.24 -17.01 -0.05
N GLY A 136 5.99 -16.62 0.18
CA GLY A 136 5.64 -15.42 0.92
C GLY A 136 4.29 -15.49 1.61
N MET A 137 4.04 -14.46 2.42
CA MET A 137 2.83 -14.31 3.22
C MET A 137 2.27 -12.89 3.07
N LEU A 138 0.94 -12.78 3.13
CA LEU A 138 0.22 -11.51 3.05
C LEU A 138 -0.03 -10.97 4.45
N VAL A 139 0.23 -9.68 4.65
CA VAL A 139 -0.06 -8.93 5.86
C VAL A 139 -0.88 -7.70 5.48
N GLY A 140 -2.10 -7.57 6.01
CA GLY A 140 -2.99 -6.44 5.73
C GLY A 140 -3.34 -5.63 6.97
N ASP A 141 -3.79 -4.40 6.79
CA ASP A 141 -4.34 -3.61 7.88
C ASP A 141 -5.70 -4.14 8.34
N LYS A 142 -5.92 -4.10 9.65
CA LYS A 142 -7.13 -4.55 10.32
C LYS A 142 -8.14 -3.41 10.44
N GLU A 143 -8.68 -2.95 9.32
CA GLU A 143 -9.68 -1.87 9.32
C GLU A 143 -11.05 -2.32 9.86
N ASN A 144 -11.50 -3.52 9.47
CA ASN A 144 -12.81 -4.06 9.84
C ASN A 144 -12.76 -5.60 9.93
N ASP A 145 -13.16 -6.15 11.08
CA ASP A 145 -13.19 -7.60 11.34
C ASP A 145 -13.93 -8.39 10.25
N LYS A 146 -14.99 -7.83 9.67
CA LYS A 146 -15.75 -8.46 8.59
C LYS A 146 -14.93 -8.58 7.29
N VAL A 147 -14.25 -7.51 6.91
CA VAL A 147 -13.42 -7.46 5.69
C VAL A 147 -12.20 -8.36 5.85
N SER A 148 -11.53 -8.30 7.01
CA SER A 148 -10.40 -9.18 7.32
C SER A 148 -10.78 -10.66 7.26
N LYS A 149 -11.94 -11.03 7.82
CA LYS A 149 -12.44 -12.41 7.75
C LYS A 149 -12.75 -12.83 6.31
N GLN A 150 -13.40 -11.96 5.53
CA GLN A 150 -13.73 -12.20 4.14
C GLN A 150 -12.48 -12.44 3.28
N PHE A 151 -11.42 -11.65 3.45
CA PHE A 151 -10.15 -11.83 2.73
C PHE A 151 -9.42 -13.12 3.11
N ALA A 152 -9.45 -13.51 4.39
CA ALA A 152 -8.90 -14.79 4.83
C ALA A 152 -9.64 -15.99 4.21
N GLU A 153 -10.98 -15.98 4.24
CA GLU A 153 -11.81 -17.01 3.61
C GLU A 153 -11.61 -17.07 2.09
N THR A 154 -11.57 -15.90 1.45
CA THR A 154 -11.34 -15.75 0.00
C THR A 154 -9.98 -16.32 -0.41
N LEU A 155 -8.90 -16.01 0.33
CA LEU A 155 -7.58 -16.56 0.04
C LEU A 155 -7.55 -18.08 0.22
N SER A 156 -8.24 -18.62 1.24
CA SER A 156 -8.37 -20.06 1.44
C SER A 156 -9.02 -20.73 0.23
N HIS A 157 -10.11 -20.15 -0.31
CA HIS A 157 -10.74 -20.65 -1.53
C HIS A 157 -9.80 -20.57 -2.74
N TYR A 158 -9.07 -19.46 -2.90
CA TYR A 158 -8.12 -19.34 -4.01
C TYR A 158 -6.98 -20.37 -3.93
N ARG A 159 -6.57 -20.79 -2.74
CA ARG A 159 -5.58 -21.86 -2.57
C ARG A 159 -6.12 -23.24 -2.90
N GLU A 160 -7.42 -23.48 -2.71
CA GLU A 160 -8.07 -24.75 -3.03
C GLU A 160 -8.37 -24.89 -4.53
N SER A 161 -8.90 -23.83 -5.16
CA SER A 161 -9.47 -23.90 -6.52
C SER A 161 -8.87 -22.92 -7.54
N GLY A 162 -7.88 -22.10 -7.14
CA GLY A 162 -7.41 -20.95 -7.93
C GLY A 162 -8.37 -19.75 -7.86
N THR A 163 -7.97 -18.61 -8.45
CA THR A 163 -8.78 -17.38 -8.45
C THR A 163 -10.02 -17.46 -9.37
N ASN A 164 -11.09 -16.73 -9.01
CA ASN A 164 -12.43 -16.83 -9.62
C ASN A 164 -12.57 -16.11 -10.99
N TYR A 165 -11.75 -16.48 -11.98
CA TYR A 165 -11.89 -15.97 -13.34
C TYR A 165 -11.67 -17.07 -14.39
N GLN A 166 -12.11 -16.85 -15.64
CA GLN A 166 -11.98 -17.81 -16.75
C GLN A 166 -10.52 -18.30 -16.99
N PHE A 167 -9.54 -17.56 -16.47
CA PHE A 167 -8.11 -17.91 -16.45
C PHE A 167 -7.52 -17.73 -15.04
N GLY A 168 -8.22 -18.26 -14.04
CA GLY A 168 -7.81 -18.21 -12.64
C GLY A 168 -6.38 -18.71 -12.41
N MET A 169 -5.74 -18.16 -11.38
CA MET A 169 -4.37 -18.48 -11.00
C MET A 169 -4.36 -19.42 -9.80
N GLU A 170 -3.67 -20.55 -9.93
CA GLU A 170 -3.30 -21.39 -8.80
C GLU A 170 -2.33 -20.65 -7.87
N LEU A 171 -2.50 -20.78 -6.56
CA LEU A 171 -1.62 -20.18 -5.56
C LEU A 171 -0.66 -21.23 -5.00
N THR A 172 0.62 -21.11 -5.33
CA THR A 172 1.67 -22.07 -4.99
C THR A 172 2.78 -21.46 -4.13
N HIS A 173 2.93 -20.14 -4.13
CA HIS A 173 3.99 -19.44 -3.39
C HIS A 173 3.45 -18.53 -2.28
N LEU A 174 2.14 -18.25 -2.26
CA LEU A 174 1.44 -17.75 -1.08
C LEU A 174 1.05 -18.92 -0.18
N ILE A 175 1.77 -19.07 0.94
CA ILE A 175 1.78 -20.34 1.68
C ILE A 175 0.83 -20.39 2.89
N ASP A 176 0.23 -19.27 3.27
CA ASP A 176 -0.62 -19.15 4.46
C ASP A 176 -1.81 -18.21 4.22
N THR A 177 -2.68 -18.07 5.23
CA THR A 177 -3.74 -17.05 5.28
C THR A 177 -3.16 -15.63 5.26
N VAL A 178 -4.04 -14.64 5.05
CA VAL A 178 -3.71 -13.25 5.32
C VAL A 178 -3.63 -13.03 6.83
N HIS A 179 -2.55 -12.40 7.27
CA HIS A 179 -2.38 -11.95 8.65
C HIS A 179 -2.80 -10.50 8.78
N PHE A 180 -3.70 -10.20 9.72
CA PHE A 180 -4.17 -8.84 9.94
C PHE A 180 -3.66 -8.28 11.26
N THR A 181 -3.17 -7.05 11.24
CA THR A 181 -2.77 -6.29 12.43
C THR A 181 -3.17 -4.83 12.27
N ASN A 182 -3.24 -4.07 13.36
CA ASN A 182 -3.54 -2.64 13.27
C ASN A 182 -2.31 -1.88 12.73
N SER A 183 -2.52 -0.89 11.85
CA SER A 183 -1.44 -0.07 11.26
C SER A 183 -0.53 0.61 12.30
N HIS A 184 -1.08 1.12 13.41
CA HIS A 184 -0.28 1.68 14.53
C HIS A 184 0.63 0.66 15.25
N HIS A 185 0.49 -0.64 14.97
CA HIS A 185 1.36 -1.72 15.46
C HIS A 185 2.36 -2.22 14.39
N SER A 186 2.46 -1.59 13.22
CA SER A 186 3.35 -2.04 12.14
C SER A 186 3.89 -0.88 11.30
N ARG A 187 5.21 -0.66 11.33
CA ARG A 187 5.86 0.31 10.43
C ARG A 187 5.72 -0.06 8.95
N MET A 188 5.66 -1.35 8.64
CA MET A 188 5.56 -1.82 7.26
C MET A 188 4.16 -1.56 6.69
N LEU A 189 3.10 -1.65 7.51
CA LEU A 189 1.76 -1.24 7.07
C LEU A 189 1.69 0.28 6.84
N GLN A 190 2.30 1.08 7.71
CA GLN A 190 2.40 2.54 7.50
C GLN A 190 3.14 2.90 6.19
N LEU A 191 4.17 2.13 5.82
CA LEU A 191 4.84 2.27 4.52
C LEU A 191 3.99 1.78 3.34
N ALA A 192 3.15 0.77 3.54
CA ALA A 192 2.18 0.33 2.55
C ALA A 192 1.08 1.40 2.32
N ASP A 193 0.50 1.99 3.37
CA ASP A 193 -0.40 3.16 3.29
C ASP A 193 0.24 4.27 2.45
N LEU A 194 1.46 4.67 2.82
CA LEU A 194 2.21 5.69 2.10
C LEU A 194 2.37 5.33 0.62
N TYR A 195 2.78 4.10 0.32
CA TYR A 195 3.00 3.66 -1.06
C TYR A 195 1.74 3.84 -1.91
N VAL A 196 0.59 3.39 -1.41
CA VAL A 196 -0.68 3.47 -2.14
C VAL A 196 -1.15 4.93 -2.24
N TRP A 197 -0.99 5.70 -1.17
CA TRP A 197 -1.33 7.11 -1.14
C TRP A 197 -0.49 7.94 -2.14
N LEU A 198 0.81 7.67 -2.26
CA LEU A 198 1.68 8.33 -3.25
C LEU A 198 1.27 7.99 -4.69
N ASN A 199 0.89 6.74 -4.97
CA ASN A 199 0.38 6.35 -6.28
C ASN A 199 -0.93 7.09 -6.63
N GLN A 200 -1.84 7.20 -5.66
CA GLN A 200 -3.07 7.95 -5.81
C GLN A 200 -2.79 9.45 -6.04
N LEU A 201 -1.91 10.05 -5.24
CA LEU A 201 -1.54 11.46 -5.35
C LEU A 201 -0.93 11.78 -6.73
N CYS A 202 0.04 10.97 -7.16
CA CYS A 202 0.74 11.18 -8.43
C CYS A 202 -0.12 10.89 -9.67
N SER A 203 -1.26 10.22 -9.48
CA SER A 203 -2.24 9.93 -10.54
C SER A 203 -3.32 11.00 -10.71
N ARG A 204 -3.28 12.08 -9.94
CA ARG A 204 -4.23 13.20 -10.05
C ARG A 204 -4.06 13.95 -11.38
N SER A 205 -5.17 14.41 -11.94
CA SER A 205 -5.20 15.14 -13.21
C SER A 205 -4.56 16.53 -13.12
N ASP A 206 -4.59 17.16 -11.94
CA ASP A 206 -3.94 18.44 -11.68
C ASP A 206 -2.85 18.29 -10.60
N PRO A 207 -1.59 18.01 -11.01
CA PRO A 207 -0.47 17.84 -10.08
C PRO A 207 0.13 19.19 -9.61
N SER A 208 -0.40 20.33 -10.07
CA SER A 208 0.25 21.64 -9.91
C SER A 208 -0.13 22.39 -8.62
N GLU A 209 -1.13 21.92 -7.88
CA GLU A 209 -1.55 22.56 -6.62
C GLU A 209 -0.52 22.36 -5.50
N HIS A 210 -0.01 23.48 -4.96
CA HIS A 210 0.75 23.47 -3.72
C HIS A 210 -0.18 23.08 -2.54
N PRO A 211 0.23 22.17 -1.64
CA PRO A 211 1.58 21.63 -1.45
C PRO A 211 1.86 20.30 -2.14
N ALA A 212 0.90 19.71 -2.86
CA ALA A 212 1.05 18.39 -3.45
C ALA A 212 2.19 18.33 -4.48
N SER A 213 2.43 19.43 -5.20
CA SER A 213 3.52 19.54 -6.18
C SER A 213 4.89 19.20 -5.60
N LEU A 214 5.20 19.61 -4.36
CA LEU A 214 6.48 19.30 -3.70
C LEU A 214 6.72 17.80 -3.56
N ILE A 215 5.70 17.06 -3.12
CA ILE A 215 5.77 15.61 -2.95
C ILE A 215 5.83 14.95 -4.33
N ILE A 216 5.00 15.38 -5.27
CA ILE A 216 4.92 14.79 -6.62
C ILE A 216 6.24 14.97 -7.36
N GLU A 217 6.84 16.17 -7.32
CA GLU A 217 8.15 16.45 -7.93
C GLU A 217 9.23 15.58 -7.31
N HIS A 218 9.27 15.48 -5.98
CA HIS A 218 10.25 14.64 -5.31
C HIS A 218 10.12 13.17 -5.70
N VAL A 219 8.91 12.62 -5.61
CA VAL A 219 8.65 11.20 -5.92
C VAL A 219 8.98 10.88 -7.38
N LYS A 220 8.63 11.77 -8.32
CA LYS A 220 8.91 11.55 -9.76
C LYS A 220 10.38 11.67 -10.12
N ASN A 221 11.11 12.57 -9.47
CA ASN A 221 12.46 12.92 -9.88
C ASN A 221 13.56 12.21 -9.06
N ASN A 222 13.27 11.82 -7.83
CA ASN A 222 14.26 11.35 -6.87
C ASN A 222 14.02 9.93 -6.35
N THR A 223 12.91 9.27 -6.74
CA THR A 223 12.57 7.93 -6.23
C THR A 223 12.12 6.99 -7.34
N ASP A 224 12.19 5.68 -7.09
CA ASP A 224 11.67 4.63 -7.97
C ASP A 224 10.26 4.16 -7.56
N ILE A 225 9.58 4.88 -6.65
CA ILE A 225 8.28 4.45 -6.07
C ILE A 225 7.21 4.19 -7.13
N LEU A 226 7.18 4.97 -8.21
CA LEU A 226 6.16 4.87 -9.26
C LEU A 226 6.43 3.75 -10.28
N ASN A 227 7.53 3.01 -10.14
CA ASN A 227 7.89 1.89 -11.00
C ASN A 227 7.64 0.56 -10.29
N PRO A 228 6.39 0.03 -10.31
CA PRO A 228 6.08 -1.24 -9.66
C PRO A 228 6.66 -2.43 -10.43
N GLN A 229 7.02 -3.48 -9.69
CA GLN A 229 7.44 -4.75 -10.29
C GLN A 229 6.25 -5.54 -10.85
N LYS A 230 5.05 -5.35 -10.29
CA LYS A 230 3.79 -5.90 -10.80
C LYS A 230 2.65 -4.92 -10.61
N TYR A 231 1.73 -4.86 -11.57
CA TYR A 231 0.54 -4.03 -11.40
C TYR A 231 -0.66 -4.56 -12.18
N LYS A 232 -1.85 -4.08 -11.84
CA LYS A 232 -3.10 -4.25 -12.59
C LYS A 232 -3.82 -2.92 -12.71
N ILE A 233 -4.20 -2.55 -13.93
CA ILE A 233 -5.18 -1.49 -14.18
C ILE A 233 -6.43 -2.18 -14.71
N TRP A 234 -7.59 -1.87 -14.12
CA TRP A 234 -8.86 -2.51 -14.47
C TRP A 234 -10.03 -1.53 -14.52
N PRO A 235 -10.95 -1.62 -15.50
CA PRO A 235 -10.83 -2.41 -16.72
C PRO A 235 -9.59 -2.02 -17.53
N SER A 236 -8.94 -3.00 -18.16
CA SER A 236 -7.88 -2.68 -19.13
C SER A 236 -8.52 -1.89 -20.26
N VAL A 237 -7.95 -0.74 -20.62
CA VAL A 237 -8.28 -0.10 -21.91
C VAL A 237 -8.07 -1.16 -22.98
N ALA A 238 -9.09 -1.44 -23.79
CA ALA A 238 -8.93 -2.35 -24.92
C ALA A 238 -7.77 -1.83 -25.77
N SER A 239 -6.69 -2.61 -25.81
CA SER A 239 -5.59 -2.44 -26.75
C SER A 239 -6.08 -2.77 -28.16
#